data_AF-A0A0Q4RJ01-F1
#
_entry.id   AF-A0A0Q4RJ01-F1
#
_cell.length_a   1.000
_cell.length_b   1.000
_cell.length_c   1.000
_cell.angle_alpha   90.00
_cell.angle_beta   90.00
_cell.angle_gamma   90.00
#
_symmetry.space_group_name_H-M   'P 1'
#
loop_
_entity.id
_entity.type
_entity.pdbx_description
1 polymer ?
#
loop_
_entity_poly.entity_id
_entity_poly.type
_entity_poly.pdbx_seq_one_letter_code
_entity_poly.pdbx_strand_id
1 'polypeptide(L)' 'MIAKIIAYIIKYGSKAWDVIKVAIGSAWSSFKAAWDAGVWKATQWLVERSVYVEIIYEALKAVFGDN' A
#
# COMPACT_ATOMS: atom_id res chain seq x y z
N MET A 1 -1.38 -10.68 -3.21
CA MET A 1 -1.81 -9.26 -3.25
C MET A 1 -0.93 -8.36 -2.38
N ILE A 2 -0.79 -8.63 -1.07
CA ILE A 2 0.10 -7.84 -0.17
C ILE A 2 1.56 -7.76 -0.68
N ALA A 3 2.15 -8.89 -1.10
CA ALA A 3 3.50 -8.90 -1.68
C ALA A 3 3.62 -8.00 -2.93
N LYS A 4 2.57 -7.94 -3.77
CA LYS A 4 2.54 -7.05 -4.94
C LYS A 4 2.48 -5.59 -4.51
N ILE A 5 1.67 -5.24 -3.51
CA ILE A 5 1.62 -3.87 -2.94
C ILE A 5 3.00 -3.44 -2.46
N ILE A 6 3.68 -4.30 -1.70
CA ILE A 6 5.05 -4.03 -1.22
C ILE A 6 6.01 -3.85 -2.40
N ALA A 7 5.91 -4.70 -3.43
CA ALA A 7 6.72 -4.57 -4.63
C ALA A 7 6.48 -3.23 -5.36
N TYR A 8 5.23 -2.77 -5.49
CA TYR A 8 4.93 -1.44 -6.05
C TYR A 8 5.56 -0.33 -5.21
N ILE A 9 5.48 -0.41 -3.88
CA ILE A 9 6.07 0.60 -2.99
C ILE A 9 7.59 0.65 -3.17
N ILE A 10 8.27 -0.50 -3.22
CA ILE A 10 9.73 -0.58 -3.41
C ILE A 10 10.12 -0.09 -4.81
N LYS A 11 9.37 -0.47 -5.85
CA LYS A 11 9.70 -0.17 -7.26
C LYS A 11 9.43 1.28 -7.64
N TYR A 12 8.33 1.87 -7.17
CA TYR A 12 7.86 3.19 -7.60
C TYR A 12 8.02 4.28 -6.52
N GLY A 13 8.36 3.92 -5.28
CA GLY A 13 8.70 4.86 -4.22
C GLY A 13 7.60 5.89 -3.96
N SER A 14 7.95 7.18 -4.05
CA SER A 14 7.02 8.30 -3.82
C SER A 14 5.75 8.23 -4.66
N LYS A 15 5.84 7.78 -5.92
CA LYS A 15 4.67 7.67 -6.81
C LYS A 15 3.65 6.65 -6.29
N ALA A 16 4.11 5.50 -5.78
CA ALA A 16 3.21 4.53 -5.16
C ALA A 16 2.58 5.10 -3.89
N TRP A 17 3.32 5.88 -3.12
CA TRP A 17 2.81 6.51 -1.91
C TRP A 17 1.70 7.53 -2.17
N ASP A 18 1.82 8.35 -3.21
CA ASP A 18 0.77 9.29 -3.59
C ASP A 18 -0.52 8.56 -3.97
N VAL A 19 -0.41 7.48 -4.75
CA VAL A 19 -1.56 6.63 -5.12
C VAL A 19 -2.22 6.02 -3.89
N ILE A 20 -1.43 5.43 -2.99
CA ILE A 20 -1.94 4.80 -1.77
C ILE A 20 -2.64 5.84 -0.89
N LYS A 21 -2.04 7.02 -0.70
CA LYS A 21 -2.61 8.11 0.09
C LYS A 21 -4.00 8.51 -0.39
N VAL A 22 -4.17 8.65 -1.71
CA VAL A 22 -5.47 8.95 -2.31
C VAL A 22 -6.45 7.79 -2.11
N ALA A 23 -6.00 6.55 -2.32
CA ALA A 23 -6.86 5.36 -2.27
C ALA A 23 -7.43 5.08 -0.88
N ILE A 24 -6.64 5.23 0.18
CA ILE A 24 -7.06 4.88 1.55
C ILE A 24 -7.37 6.07 2.46
N GLY A 25 -7.19 7.29 1.96
CA GLY A 25 -7.63 8.53 2.61
C GLY A 25 -7.23 8.63 4.08
N SER A 26 -8.21 8.56 4.98
CA SER A 26 -8.01 8.69 6.44
C SER A 26 -7.12 7.60 7.03
N ALA A 27 -7.04 6.43 6.41
CA ALA A 27 -6.19 5.33 6.87
C ALA A 27 -4.71 5.54 6.50
N TRP A 28 -4.40 6.49 5.62
CA TRP A 28 -3.06 6.77 5.10
C TRP A 28 -2.02 6.92 6.19
N SER A 29 -2.26 7.80 7.16
CA SER A 29 -1.29 8.12 8.22
C SER A 29 -0.93 6.87 9.03
N SER A 30 -1.92 6.01 9.31
CA SER A 30 -1.70 4.77 10.06
C SER A 30 -0.92 3.72 9.25
N PHE A 31 -1.19 3.62 7.95
CA PHE A 31 -0.46 2.69 7.08
C PHE A 31 0.98 3.15 6.87
N LYS A 32 1.19 4.45 6.65
CA LYS A 32 2.53 5.03 6.48
C LYS A 32 3.38 4.85 7.74
N ALA A 33 2.80 5.08 8.92
CA ALA A 33 3.46 4.80 10.19
C ALA A 33 3.84 3.32 10.35
N ALA A 34 2.95 2.40 9.96
CA ALA A 34 3.25 0.96 9.97
C ALA A 34 4.40 0.60 9.01
N TRP A 35 4.46 1.23 7.84
CA TRP A 35 5.59 1.07 6.90
C TRP A 35 6.90 1.60 7.45
N ASP A 36 6.88 2.80 8.04
CA ASP A 36 8.09 3.42 8.59
C ASP A 36 8.64 2.62 9.79
N ALA A 37 7.79 1.87 10.50
CA ALA A 37 8.19 0.89 11.50
C ALA A 37 8.73 -0.44 10.92
N GLY A 38 8.62 -0.64 9.60
CA GLY A 38 9.18 -1.77 8.86
C GLY A 38 8.16 -2.55 8.03
N VAL A 39 8.66 -3.27 7.02
CA VAL A 39 7.83 -4.04 6.06
C VAL A 39 6.94 -5.07 6.76
N TRP A 40 7.42 -5.69 7.84
CA TRP A 40 6.61 -6.61 8.64
C TRP A 40 5.39 -5.93 9.27
N LYS A 41 5.56 -4.71 9.82
CA LYS A 41 4.47 -3.95 10.44
C LYS A 41 3.46 -3.45 9.40
N ALA A 42 3.91 -3.02 8.22
CA ALA A 42 3.01 -2.74 7.10
C ALA A 42 2.23 -3.98 6.64
N THR A 43 2.90 -5.14 6.59
CA THR A 43 2.25 -6.42 6.23
C THR A 43 1.18 -6.77 7.24
N GLN A 44 1.49 -6.69 8.54
CA GLN A 44 0.54 -6.93 9.61
C GLN A 44 -0.65 -5.96 9.53
N TRP A 45 -0.40 -4.67 9.28
CA TRP A 45 -1.45 -3.66 9.13
C TRP A 45 -2.42 -4.01 7.98
N LEU A 46 -1.89 -4.50 6.85
CA LEU A 46 -2.67 -4.94 5.69
C LEU A 46 -3.46 -6.22 5.98
N VAL A 47 -2.91 -7.15 6.75
CA VAL A 47 -3.62 -8.37 7.18
C VAL A 47 -4.78 -8.03 8.12
N GLU A 48 -4.54 -7.18 9.12
CA GLU A 48 -5.57 -6.74 10.07
C GLU A 48 -6.68 -5.91 9.41
N ARG A 49 -6.36 -5.22 8.32
CA ARG A 49 -7.29 -4.37 7.58
C ARG A 49 -7.39 -4.82 6.12
N SER A 50 -7.75 -6.09 5.94
CA SER A 50 -7.82 -6.77 4.65
C SER A 50 -8.62 -6.03 3.58
N VAL A 51 -9.64 -5.24 3.97
CA VAL A 51 -10.42 -4.37 3.06
C VAL A 51 -9.54 -3.41 2.26
N TYR A 52 -8.44 -2.91 2.83
CA TYR A 52 -7.54 -2.00 2.11
C TYR A 52 -6.60 -2.71 1.15
N VAL A 53 -6.44 -4.03 1.24
CA VAL A 53 -5.52 -4.78 0.37
C VAL A 53 -6.00 -4.69 -1.08
N GLU A 54 -7.28 -4.94 -1.32
CA GLU A 54 -7.86 -4.87 -2.65
C GLU A 54 -7.89 -3.42 -3.18
N ILE A 55 -8.33 -2.47 -2.34
CA ILE A 55 -8.36 -1.04 -2.67
C ILE A 55 -6.98 -0.54 -3.10
N ILE A 56 -5.94 -0.84 -2.31
CA ILE A 56 -4.58 -0.40 -2.61
C ILE A 56 -4.06 -1.10 -3.87
N TYR A 57 -4.28 -2.41 -4.00
CA TYR A 57 -3.76 -3.15 -5.15
C TYR A 57 -4.38 -2.69 -6.46
N GLU A 58 -5.71 -2.52 -6.52
CA GLU A 58 -6.38 -2.05 -7.73
C GLU A 58 -6.01 -0.60 -8.07
N ALA A 59 -5.86 0.28 -7.07
CA ALA A 59 -5.39 1.64 -7.31
C ALA A 59 -3.96 1.68 -7.89
N LEU A 60 -3.05 0.87 -7.34
CA LEU A 60 -1.68 0.75 -7.85
C LEU A 60 -1.64 0.13 -9.25
N LYS A 61 -2.42 -0.93 -9.48
CA LYS A 61 -2.53 -1.61 -10.78
C LYS A 61 -3.10 -0.68 -11.85
N ALA A 62 -4.10 0.14 -11.54
CA ALA A 62 -4.68 1.10 -12.47
C ALA A 62 -3.66 2.14 -12.96
N VAL A 63 -2.69 2.51 -12.12
CA VAL A 63 -1.67 3.53 -12.44
C VAL A 63 -0.43 2.93 -13.08
N PHE A 64 0.01 1.76 -12.63
CA PHE A 64 1.31 1.18 -12.99
C PHE A 64 1.23 -0.09 -13.85
N GLY A 65 0.03 -0.57 -14.16
CA GLY A 65 -0.20 -1.86 -14.83
C GLY A 65 0.02 -3.05 -13.89
N ASP A 66 -0.34 -4.25 -14.32
CA ASP A 66 -0.11 -5.47 -13.54
C ASP A 66 1.37 -5.87 -13.63
N ASN A 67 2.06 -5.88 -12.48
CA ASN A 67 3.44 -6.32 -12.33
C ASN A 67 3.53 -7.67 -11.60
#